data_AF-A0AAW1T6F4-F1
#
_entry.id   AF-A0AAW1T6F4-F1
#
_cell.length_a   1.000
_cell.length_b   1.000
_cell.length_c   1.000
_cell.angle_alpha   90.00
_cell.angle_beta   90.00
_cell.angle_gamma   90.00
#
_symmetry.space_group_name_H-M   'P 1'
#
loop_
_entity.id
_entity.type
_entity.pdbx_description
1 polymer ?
#
loop_
_entity_poly.entity_id
_entity_poly.type
_entity_poly.pdbx_seq_one_letter_code
_entity_poly.pdbx_strand_id
1 'polypeptide(L)'
;MFIGTLIETLKEIKSQGNCKWLFCLPKGTKVQGALFYWSYVYYLSKYWEFVDTLLLVLKAKPLSLLHVFHHAVVPTMAFLWLEAAQSLQHLGLLTNAGVHVIMYLYYFLCSISIYPRWKRLITQCQIVQFVFSFSTLLPFGYLHLTRPEGCSGAGALLFNGTFNFFLLLLFIQFSSRTYKSKAA
;
A
#
# COMPACT_ATOMS: atom_id res chain seq x y z
N MET A 1 -0.06 -7.84 -10.89
CA MET A 1 -0.56 -7.81 -9.50
C MET A 1 -1.88 -7.08 -9.33
N PHE A 2 -2.05 -5.83 -9.79
CA PHE A 2 -3.32 -5.08 -9.60
C PHE A 2 -4.55 -5.82 -10.17
N ILE A 3 -4.54 -6.09 -11.48
CA ILE A 3 -5.65 -6.77 -12.17
C ILE A 3 -5.92 -8.15 -11.54
N GLY A 4 -4.86 -8.93 -11.29
CA GLY A 4 -5.00 -10.24 -10.67
C GLY A 4 -5.64 -10.18 -9.29
N THR A 5 -5.18 -9.28 -8.42
CA THR A 5 -5.77 -9.09 -7.08
C THR A 5 -7.21 -8.61 -7.17
N LEU A 6 -7.53 -7.77 -8.16
CA LEU A 6 -8.88 -7.23 -8.35
C LEU A 6 -9.85 -8.33 -8.75
N ILE A 7 -9.47 -9.15 -9.73
CA ILE A 7 -10.27 -10.29 -10.20
C ILE A 7 -10.53 -11.27 -9.06
N GLU A 8 -9.49 -11.64 -8.30
CA GLU A 8 -9.65 -12.56 -7.17
C GLU A 8 -10.51 -11.96 -6.06
N THR A 9 -10.33 -10.67 -5.74
CA THR A 9 -11.16 -9.99 -4.73
C THR A 9 -12.64 -9.96 -5.15
N LEU A 10 -12.93 -9.65 -6.42
CA LEU A 10 -14.30 -9.63 -6.93
C LEU A 10 -14.92 -11.03 -6.95
N LYS A 11 -14.14 -12.05 -7.28
CA LYS A 11 -14.56 -13.45 -7.27
C LYS A 11 -14.93 -13.91 -5.86
N GLU A 12 -14.12 -13.58 -4.86
CA GLU A 12 -14.38 -13.90 -3.45
C GLU A 12 -15.61 -13.17 -2.91
N ILE A 13 -15.78 -11.87 -3.22
CA ILE A 13 -16.99 -11.12 -2.85
C ILE A 13 -18.24 -11.79 -3.43
N LYS A 14 -18.19 -12.20 -4.70
CA LYS A 14 -19.32 -12.88 -5.37
C LYS A 14 -19.59 -14.26 -4.76
N SER A 15 -18.54 -15.00 -4.41
CA SER A 15 -18.65 -16.34 -3.82
C SER A 15 -19.20 -16.31 -2.40
N GLN A 16 -18.78 -15.34 -1.58
CA GLN A 16 -19.21 -15.19 -0.18
C GLN A 16 -20.58 -14.52 -0.06
N GLY A 17 -21.04 -13.81 -1.11
CA GLY A 17 -22.31 -13.09 -1.11
C GLY A 17 -22.37 -11.90 -0.14
N ASN A 18 -21.24 -11.45 0.41
CA ASN A 18 -21.20 -10.36 1.39
C ASN A 18 -19.89 -9.55 1.34
N CYS A 19 -20.01 -8.22 1.33
CA CYS A 19 -18.90 -7.28 1.42
C CYS A 19 -18.12 -7.34 2.75
N LYS A 20 -18.64 -7.98 3.81
CA LYS A 20 -17.93 -8.16 5.09
C LYS A 20 -16.57 -8.88 4.92
N TRP A 21 -16.45 -9.77 3.93
CA TRP A 21 -15.19 -10.47 3.65
C TRP A 21 -14.06 -9.49 3.26
N LEU A 22 -14.39 -8.39 2.59
CA LEU A 22 -13.45 -7.34 2.18
C LEU A 22 -12.67 -6.73 3.35
N PHE A 23 -13.30 -6.67 4.53
CA PHE A 23 -12.73 -6.03 5.71
C PHE A 23 -12.27 -7.03 6.78
N CYS A 24 -12.64 -8.32 6.67
CA CYS A 24 -12.34 -9.30 7.71
C CYS A 24 -12.24 -10.70 7.11
N LEU A 25 -11.01 -11.20 7.00
CA LEU A 25 -10.76 -12.60 6.70
C LEU A 25 -10.97 -13.46 7.96
N PRO A 26 -11.60 -14.64 7.85
CA PRO A 26 -11.77 -15.56 8.97
C PRO A 26 -10.43 -15.89 9.63
N LYS A 27 -10.42 -16.01 10.96
CA LYS A 27 -9.24 -16.47 11.69
C LYS A 27 -8.89 -17.90 11.25
N GLY A 28 -7.59 -18.20 11.12
CA GLY A 28 -7.13 -19.49 10.60
C GLY A 28 -7.14 -19.62 9.07
N THR A 29 -7.36 -18.51 8.34
CA THR A 29 -7.16 -18.46 6.89
C THR A 29 -5.73 -18.92 6.57
N LYS A 30 -5.60 -20.01 5.80
CA LYS A 30 -4.31 -20.48 5.31
C LYS A 30 -3.77 -19.49 4.27
N VAL A 31 -2.47 -19.23 4.31
CA VAL A 31 -1.74 -18.39 3.34
C VAL A 31 -1.59 -19.15 2.01
N GLN A 32 -2.71 -19.48 1.38
CA GLN A 32 -2.79 -20.32 0.19
C GLN A 32 -3.85 -19.79 -0.77
N GLY A 33 -3.62 -19.97 -2.06
CA GLY A 33 -4.54 -19.55 -3.13
C GLY A 33 -4.08 -18.29 -3.87
N ALA A 34 -4.86 -17.92 -4.88
CA ALA A 34 -4.51 -16.89 -5.85
C ALA A 34 -4.33 -15.50 -5.22
N LEU A 35 -5.11 -15.17 -4.18
CA LEU A 35 -4.98 -13.90 -3.46
C LEU A 35 -3.60 -13.76 -2.81
N PHE A 36 -3.16 -14.78 -2.09
CA PHE A 36 -1.86 -14.79 -1.42
C PHE A 36 -0.70 -14.92 -2.40
N TYR A 37 -0.90 -15.58 -3.54
CA TYR A 37 0.06 -15.56 -4.65
C TYR A 37 0.31 -14.11 -5.12
N TRP A 38 -0.75 -13.31 -5.32
CA TRP A 38 -0.57 -11.91 -5.71
C TRP A 38 0.06 -11.06 -4.61
N SER A 39 -0.28 -11.30 -3.34
CA SER A 39 0.41 -10.68 -2.20
C SER A 39 1.90 -11.04 -2.17
N TYR A 40 2.27 -12.27 -2.52
CA TYR A 40 3.67 -12.68 -2.61
C TYR A 40 4.40 -11.99 -3.77
N VAL A 41 3.77 -11.88 -4.94
CA VAL A 41 4.32 -11.09 -6.06
C VAL A 41 4.49 -9.62 -5.66
N TYR A 42 3.54 -9.05 -4.92
CA TYR A 42 3.66 -7.69 -4.37
C TYR A 42 4.82 -7.57 -3.38
N TYR A 43 5.00 -8.54 -2.49
CA TYR A 43 6.15 -8.59 -1.58
C TYR A 43 7.47 -8.59 -2.36
N LEU A 44 7.60 -9.44 -3.38
CA LEU A 44 8.79 -9.48 -4.24
C LEU A 44 9.01 -8.16 -4.99
N SER A 45 7.94 -7.47 -5.41
CA SER A 45 8.07 -6.18 -6.10
C SER A 45 8.75 -5.13 -5.24
N LYS A 46 8.62 -5.18 -3.91
CA LYS A 46 9.29 -4.23 -3.01
C LYS A 46 10.80 -4.35 -3.01
N TYR A 47 11.33 -5.53 -3.32
CA TYR A 47 12.76 -5.69 -3.53
C TYR A 47 13.22 -5.10 -4.86
N TRP A 48 12.41 -5.23 -5.91
CA TRP A 48 12.67 -4.59 -7.20
C TRP A 48 12.64 -3.07 -7.11
N GLU A 49 11.79 -2.50 -6.25
CA GLU A 49 11.73 -1.06 -6.01
C GLU A 49 13.03 -0.50 -5.39
N PHE A 50 13.93 -1.33 -4.83
CA PHE A 50 15.27 -0.85 -4.43
C PHE A 50 16.14 -0.42 -5.60
N VAL A 51 15.85 -0.87 -6.82
CA VAL A 51 16.54 -0.41 -8.02
C VAL A 51 16.39 1.11 -8.18
N ASP A 52 15.26 1.70 -7.79
CA ASP A 52 15.06 3.16 -7.80
C ASP A 52 16.07 3.86 -6.87
N THR A 53 16.33 3.26 -5.70
CA THR A 53 17.35 3.75 -4.75
C THR A 53 18.75 3.63 -5.35
N LEU A 54 19.06 2.49 -5.95
CA LEU A 54 20.34 2.25 -6.61
C LEU A 54 20.59 3.28 -7.73
N LEU A 55 19.59 3.55 -8.57
CA LEU A 55 19.69 4.55 -9.64
C LEU A 55 19.91 5.97 -9.11
N LEU A 56 19.30 6.34 -7.98
CA LEU A 56 19.53 7.64 -7.35
C LEU A 56 20.95 7.76 -6.80
N VAL A 57 21.45 6.70 -6.14
CA VAL A 57 22.81 6.63 -5.62
C VAL A 57 23.84 6.72 -6.75
N LEU A 58 23.64 5.95 -7.83
CA LEU A 58 24.52 5.99 -9.02
C LEU A 58 24.53 7.37 -9.69
N LYS A 59 23.42 8.11 -9.62
CA LYS A 59 23.32 9.50 -10.12
C LYS A 59 23.79 10.54 -9.10
N ALA A 60 24.38 10.13 -7.98
CA ALA A 60 24.79 10.99 -6.87
C ALA A 60 23.68 11.95 -6.40
N LYS A 61 22.42 11.54 -6.49
CA LYS A 61 21.27 12.34 -6.03
C LYS A 61 21.03 12.07 -4.53
N PRO A 62 20.73 13.11 -3.73
CA PRO A 62 20.48 12.92 -2.31
C PRO A 62 19.21 12.08 -2.10
N LEU A 63 19.31 11.09 -1.21
CA LEU A 63 18.16 10.29 -0.78
C LEU A 63 17.40 11.07 0.30
N SER A 64 16.11 11.29 0.10
CA SER A 64 15.27 11.92 1.11
C SER A 64 14.99 10.95 2.27
N LEU A 65 14.78 11.48 3.48
CA LEU A 65 14.38 10.66 4.64
C LEU A 65 13.08 9.88 4.36
N LEU A 66 12.11 10.49 3.66
CA LEU A 66 10.88 9.83 3.24
C LEU A 66 11.19 8.58 2.38
N HIS A 67 12.09 8.72 1.41
CA HIS A 67 12.48 7.63 0.52
C HIS A 67 13.10 6.47 1.30
N VAL A 68 14.13 6.76 2.10
CA VAL A 68 14.85 5.72 2.86
C VAL A 68 13.92 5.04 3.86
N PHE A 69 13.13 5.79 4.61
CA PHE A 69 12.19 5.24 5.58
C PHE A 69 11.12 4.37 4.90
N HIS A 70 10.56 4.81 3.78
CA HIS A 70 9.61 4.04 2.99
C HIS A 70 10.20 2.72 2.49
N HIS A 71 11.34 2.76 1.79
CA HIS A 71 11.94 1.55 1.23
C HIS A 71 12.48 0.59 2.30
N ALA A 72 12.82 1.07 3.51
CA ALA A 72 13.21 0.20 4.61
C ALA A 72 12.02 -0.52 5.25
N VAL A 73 10.88 0.15 5.40
CA VAL A 73 9.74 -0.34 6.19
C VAL A 73 8.75 -1.16 5.35
N VAL A 74 8.47 -0.75 4.11
CA VAL A 74 7.44 -1.37 3.27
C VAL A 74 7.69 -2.87 2.98
N PRO A 75 8.93 -3.35 2.75
CA PRO A 75 9.19 -4.80 2.60
C PRO A 75 8.81 -5.59 3.86
N THR A 76 9.15 -5.08 5.03
CA THR A 76 8.81 -5.69 6.32
C THR A 76 7.30 -5.72 6.53
N MET A 77 6.60 -4.63 6.19
CA MET A 77 5.14 -4.59 6.26
C MET A 77 4.50 -5.62 5.33
N ALA A 78 5.00 -5.76 4.10
CA ALA A 78 4.50 -6.72 3.13
C ALA A 78 4.76 -8.18 3.56
N PHE A 79 5.90 -8.45 4.21
CA PHE A 79 6.16 -9.74 4.85
C PHE A 79 5.13 -10.04 5.94
N LEU A 80 4.85 -9.09 6.82
CA LEU A 80 3.85 -9.24 7.89
C LEU A 80 2.42 -9.46 7.35
N TRP A 81 2.09 -8.92 6.17
CA TRP A 81 0.79 -9.18 5.53
C TRP A 81 0.61 -10.66 5.20
N LEU A 82 1.65 -11.28 4.66
CA LEU A 82 1.66 -12.69 4.29
C LEU A 82 1.67 -13.57 5.53
N GLU A 83 2.62 -13.33 6.45
CA GLU A 83 2.83 -14.18 7.61
C GLU A 83 1.62 -14.20 8.56
N ALA A 84 0.99 -13.04 8.76
CA ALA A 84 -0.17 -12.94 9.65
C ALA A 84 -1.52 -13.17 8.93
N ALA A 85 -1.50 -13.53 7.64
CA ALA A 85 -2.68 -13.57 6.78
C ALA A 85 -3.59 -12.34 7.00
N GLN A 86 -3.00 -11.14 6.89
CA GLN A 86 -3.64 -9.92 7.35
C GLN A 86 -4.90 -9.59 6.54
N SER A 87 -6.03 -9.36 7.24
CA SER A 87 -7.33 -9.20 6.59
C SER A 87 -7.39 -8.10 5.52
N LEU A 88 -6.76 -6.95 5.77
CA LEU A 88 -6.82 -5.79 4.87
C LEU A 88 -5.72 -5.79 3.78
N GLN A 89 -4.90 -6.85 3.68
CA GLN A 89 -3.76 -6.88 2.76
C GLN A 89 -4.15 -6.63 1.29
N HIS A 90 -5.29 -7.18 0.86
CA HIS A 90 -5.69 -7.16 -0.54
C HIS A 90 -6.19 -5.76 -0.95
N LEU A 91 -6.90 -5.06 -0.06
CA LEU A 91 -7.24 -3.64 -0.23
C LEU A 91 -5.99 -2.75 -0.26
N GLY A 92 -5.04 -3.00 0.65
CA GLY A 92 -3.74 -2.31 0.67
C GLY A 92 -2.97 -2.52 -0.63
N LEU A 93 -2.91 -3.75 -1.12
CA LEU A 93 -2.28 -4.12 -2.39
C LEU A 93 -2.95 -3.43 -3.57
N LEU A 94 -4.28 -3.50 -3.68
CA LEU A 94 -5.03 -2.88 -4.78
C LEU A 94 -4.77 -1.38 -4.84
N THR A 95 -4.91 -0.69 -3.71
CA THR A 95 -4.71 0.75 -3.66
C THR A 95 -3.26 1.15 -3.92
N ASN A 96 -2.28 0.46 -3.32
CA ASN A 96 -0.86 0.74 -3.57
C ASN A 96 -0.47 0.47 -5.02
N ALA A 97 -0.83 -0.70 -5.56
CA ALA A 97 -0.51 -1.05 -6.94
C ALA A 97 -1.18 -0.09 -7.94
N GLY A 98 -2.41 0.36 -7.67
CA GLY A 98 -3.09 1.37 -8.48
C GLY A 98 -2.35 2.71 -8.50
N VAL A 99 -1.95 3.21 -7.32
CA VAL A 99 -1.18 4.45 -7.21
C VAL A 99 0.22 4.30 -7.84
N HIS A 100 0.87 3.15 -7.67
CA HIS A 100 2.17 2.86 -8.26
C HIS A 100 2.11 2.82 -9.79
N VAL A 101 1.05 2.29 -10.40
CA VAL A 101 0.86 2.36 -11.87
C VAL A 101 0.88 3.82 -12.34
N ILE A 102 0.16 4.71 -11.65
CA ILE A 102 0.11 6.15 -12.00
C ILE A 102 1.48 6.81 -11.78
N MET A 103 2.16 6.51 -10.67
CA MET A 103 3.47 7.07 -10.32
C MET A 103 4.56 6.64 -11.31
N TYR A 104 4.66 5.35 -11.63
CA TYR A 104 5.66 4.85 -12.57
C TYR A 104 5.37 5.31 -14.00
N LEU A 105 4.11 5.45 -14.40
CA LEU A 105 3.77 6.09 -15.68
C LEU A 105 4.30 7.52 -15.75
N TYR A 106 4.18 8.29 -14.66
CA TYR A 106 4.74 9.64 -14.60
C TYR A 106 6.27 9.65 -14.69
N TYR A 107 6.97 8.73 -14.02
CA TYR A 107 8.43 8.61 -14.12
C TYR A 107 8.87 8.17 -15.52
N PHE A 108 8.14 7.26 -16.16
CA PHE A 108 8.38 6.86 -17.54
C PHE A 108 8.24 8.06 -18.49
N LEU A 109 7.16 8.84 -18.38
CA LEU A 109 6.98 10.06 -19.19
C LEU A 109 8.14 11.06 -18.98
N CYS A 110 8.55 11.27 -17.73
CA CYS A 110 9.71 12.12 -17.41
C CYS A 110 11.01 11.61 -18.05
N SER A 111 11.19 10.29 -18.16
CA SER A 111 12.39 9.69 -18.76
C SER A 111 12.48 9.92 -20.27
N ILE A 112 11.35 10.08 -20.95
CA ILE A 112 11.27 10.45 -22.37
C ILE A 112 11.12 11.96 -22.59
N SER A 113 11.51 12.77 -21.59
CA SER A 113 11.48 14.24 -21.62
C SER A 113 10.09 14.88 -21.76
N ILE A 114 9.02 14.13 -21.47
CA ILE A 114 7.68 14.68 -21.30
C ILE A 114 7.53 15.00 -19.82
N TYR A 115 7.20 16.25 -19.48
CA TYR A 115 7.08 16.69 -18.07
C TYR A 115 5.63 17.04 -17.73
N PRO A 116 4.81 16.07 -17.32
CA PRO A 116 3.42 16.34 -17.00
C PRO A 116 3.25 17.27 -15.81
N ARG A 117 2.28 18.20 -15.88
CA ARG A 117 1.98 19.17 -14.81
C ARG A 117 1.24 18.57 -13.61
N TRP A 118 0.69 17.35 -13.74
CA TRP A 118 -0.06 16.66 -12.70
C TRP A 118 0.80 15.97 -11.62
N LYS A 119 2.07 16.38 -11.43
CA LYS A 119 2.92 15.87 -10.34
C LYS A 119 2.24 15.97 -8.97
N ARG A 120 1.53 17.08 -8.72
CA ARG A 120 0.78 17.32 -7.48
C ARG A 120 -0.34 16.30 -7.29
N LEU A 121 -1.01 15.89 -8.37
CA LEU A 121 -2.10 14.90 -8.31
C LEU A 121 -1.58 13.55 -7.78
N ILE A 122 -0.39 13.12 -8.21
CA ILE A 122 0.23 11.88 -7.75
C ILE A 122 0.46 11.88 -6.24
N THR A 123 1.03 12.96 -5.71
CA THR A 123 1.24 13.09 -4.25
C THR A 123 -0.10 13.16 -3.49
N GLN A 124 -1.14 13.76 -4.07
CA GLN A 124 -2.48 13.72 -3.47
C GLN A 124 -3.07 12.30 -3.48
N CYS A 125 -2.93 11.55 -4.57
CA CYS A 125 -3.35 10.15 -4.64
C CYS A 125 -2.63 9.28 -3.59
N GLN A 126 -1.33 9.50 -3.37
CA GLN A 126 -0.57 8.80 -2.31
C GLN A 126 -1.11 9.12 -0.91
N ILE A 127 -1.42 10.39 -0.61
CA ILE A 127 -2.02 10.77 0.68
C ILE A 127 -3.41 10.15 0.84
N VAL A 128 -4.24 10.21 -0.19
CA VAL A 128 -5.59 9.62 -0.19
C VAL A 128 -5.52 8.10 0.01
N GLN A 129 -4.53 7.41 -0.55
CA GLN A 129 -4.31 5.97 -0.33
C GLN A 129 -4.11 5.65 1.17
N PHE A 130 -3.29 6.43 1.88
CA PHE A 130 -3.09 6.24 3.32
C PHE A 130 -4.36 6.56 4.11
N VAL A 131 -5.03 7.67 3.81
CA VAL A 131 -6.29 8.04 4.48
C VAL A 131 -7.34 6.95 4.29
N PHE A 132 -7.51 6.44 3.06
CA PHE A 132 -8.40 5.33 2.77
C PHE A 132 -8.02 4.09 3.58
N SER A 133 -6.73 3.75 3.64
CA SER A 133 -6.24 2.61 4.44
C SER A 133 -6.64 2.75 5.92
N PHE A 134 -6.53 3.94 6.51
CA PHE A 134 -7.02 4.20 7.87
C PHE A 134 -8.53 4.09 8.00
N SER A 135 -9.30 4.58 7.02
CA SER A 135 -10.76 4.45 7.04
C SER A 135 -11.22 2.99 7.06
N THR A 136 -10.47 2.07 6.43
CA THR A 136 -10.78 0.63 6.45
C THR A 136 -10.54 -0.05 7.80
N LEU A 137 -9.85 0.60 8.75
CA LEU A 137 -9.67 0.08 10.11
C LEU A 137 -10.96 0.09 10.92
N LEU A 138 -11.87 1.04 10.66
CA LEU A 138 -13.15 1.13 11.35
C LEU A 138 -14.04 -0.11 11.10
N PRO A 139 -14.36 -0.48 9.84
CA PRO A 139 -15.13 -1.69 9.57
C PRO A 139 -14.38 -2.97 9.99
N PHE A 140 -13.05 -3.01 9.88
CA PHE A 140 -12.26 -4.13 10.42
C PHE A 140 -12.46 -4.27 11.93
N GLY A 141 -12.32 -3.19 12.70
CA GLY A 141 -12.46 -3.20 14.15
C GLY A 141 -13.85 -3.62 14.60
N TYR A 142 -14.89 -3.08 13.94
CA TYR A 142 -16.27 -3.50 14.18
C TYR A 142 -16.48 -4.99 13.93
N LEU A 143 -15.98 -5.53 12.80
CA LEU A 143 -16.10 -6.96 12.48
C LEU A 143 -15.26 -7.86 13.39
N HIS A 144 -14.10 -7.38 13.83
CA HIS A 144 -13.23 -8.10 14.75
C HIS A 144 -13.89 -8.27 16.13
N LEU A 145 -14.59 -7.25 16.62
CA LEU A 145 -15.29 -7.28 17.91
C LEU A 145 -16.62 -8.02 17.86
N THR A 146 -17.31 -8.02 16.71
CA THR A 146 -18.63 -8.65 16.57
C THR A 146 -18.57 -10.12 16.14
N ARG A 147 -17.47 -10.58 15.57
CA ARG A 147 -17.29 -12.01 15.23
C ARG A 147 -16.73 -12.79 16.41
N PRO A 148 -17.28 -13.98 16.72
CA PRO A 148 -16.84 -14.78 17.86
C PRO A 148 -15.37 -15.21 17.77
N GLU A 149 -14.85 -15.41 16.56
CA GLU A 149 -13.45 -15.81 16.35
C GLU A 149 -12.51 -14.64 16.01
N GLY A 150 -13.06 -13.44 15.80
CA GLY A 150 -12.33 -12.28 15.30
C GLY A 150 -11.83 -12.41 13.85
N CYS A 151 -10.99 -11.47 13.45
CA CYS A 151 -10.40 -11.37 12.10
C CYS A 151 -8.91 -11.73 12.12
N SER A 152 -8.42 -12.30 11.02
CA SER A 152 -7.02 -12.69 10.86
C SER A 152 -6.06 -11.48 10.79
N GLY A 153 -4.91 -11.62 11.47
CA GLY A 153 -3.80 -10.66 11.41
C GLY A 153 -4.00 -9.34 12.16
N ALA A 154 -4.84 -9.30 13.20
CA ALA A 154 -5.10 -8.07 13.97
C ALA A 154 -3.82 -7.44 14.59
N GLY A 155 -2.91 -8.26 15.14
CA GLY A 155 -1.65 -7.77 15.72
C GLY A 155 -0.71 -7.16 14.66
N ALA A 156 -0.55 -7.84 13.52
CA ALA A 156 0.22 -7.32 12.39
C ALA A 156 -0.40 -6.05 11.81
N LEU A 157 -1.73 -5.95 11.80
CA LEU A 157 -2.45 -4.76 11.35
C LEU A 157 -2.16 -3.55 12.24
N LEU A 158 -2.10 -3.73 13.57
CA LEU A 158 -1.74 -2.65 14.49
C LEU A 158 -0.32 -2.14 14.21
N PHE A 159 0.65 -3.06 14.10
CA PHE A 159 2.04 -2.72 13.78
C PHE A 159 2.14 -1.98 12.43
N ASN A 160 1.51 -2.51 11.38
CA ASN A 160 1.46 -1.87 10.07
C ASN A 160 0.74 -0.52 10.10
N GLY A 161 -0.29 -0.37 10.93
CA GLY A 161 -1.00 0.90 11.14
C GLY A 161 -0.07 1.99 11.69
N THR A 162 0.77 1.63 12.67
CA THR A 162 1.77 2.55 13.23
C THR A 162 2.76 3.04 12.17
N PHE A 163 3.32 2.15 11.34
CA PHE A 163 4.23 2.56 10.27
C PHE A 163 3.56 3.38 9.17
N ASN A 164 2.34 3.02 8.77
CA ASN A 164 1.55 3.82 7.84
C ASN A 164 1.31 5.24 8.37
N PHE A 165 1.15 5.39 9.69
CA PHE A 165 0.93 6.71 10.30
C PHE A 165 2.18 7.58 10.17
N PHE A 166 3.36 7.03 10.48
CA PHE A 166 4.63 7.73 10.27
C PHE A 166 4.87 8.08 8.79
N LEU A 167 4.56 7.16 7.86
CA LEU A 167 4.66 7.43 6.43
C LEU A 167 3.73 8.57 5.98
N LEU A 168 2.48 8.57 6.45
CA LEU A 168 1.52 9.63 6.15
C LEU A 168 2.04 11.00 6.62
N LEU A 169 2.59 11.08 7.83
CA LEU A 169 3.18 12.34 8.34
C LEU A 169 4.33 12.83 7.44
N LEU A 170 5.22 11.93 7.02
CA LEU A 170 6.32 12.26 6.11
C LEU A 170 5.81 12.73 4.74
N PHE A 171 4.74 12.13 4.21
CA PHE A 171 4.11 12.57 2.97
C PHE A 171 3.44 13.94 3.08
N ILE A 172 2.74 14.22 4.19
CA ILE A 172 2.13 15.52 4.47
C ILE A 172 3.22 16.60 4.59
N GLN A 173 4.33 16.28 5.27
CA GLN A 173 5.47 17.18 5.39
C GLN A 173 6.12 17.45 4.03
N PHE A 174 6.33 16.42 3.21
CA PHE A 174 6.86 16.55 1.85
C PHE A 174 5.96 17.41 0.96
N SER A 175 4.65 17.15 0.99
CA SER A 175 3.64 17.90 0.22
C SER A 175 3.62 19.37 0.63
N SER A 176 3.64 19.65 1.94
CA SER A 176 3.67 21.01 2.46
C SER A 176 4.94 21.75 2.04
N ARG A 177 6.13 21.14 2.20
CA ARG A 177 7.40 21.75 1.79
C ARG A 177 7.49 21.99 0.27
N THR A 178 6.98 21.07 -0.55
CA THR A 178 7.12 21.16 -2.01
C THR A 178 6.10 22.11 -2.64
N TYR A 179 4.85 22.14 -2.13
CA TYR A 179 3.75 22.84 -2.78
C TYR A 179 3.32 24.12 -2.07
N LYS A 180 3.43 24.22 -0.74
CA LYS A 180 3.15 25.50 -0.05
C LYS A 180 4.29 26.50 -0.23
N SER A 181 5.53 26.03 -0.32
CA SER A 181 6.69 26.90 -0.61
C SER A 181 6.72 27.47 -2.04
N LYS A 182 5.91 26.95 -2.97
CA LYS A 182 5.79 27.47 -4.34
C LYS A 182 4.62 28.45 -4.54
N ALA A 183 3.79 28.62 -3.51
CA ALA A 183 2.66 29.54 -3.51
C ALA A 183 2.96 30.83 -2.73
N ALA A 184 4.19 30.99 -2.23
CA ALA A 184 4.72 32.17 -1.56
C ALA A 184 5.81 32.82 -2.44
#